data_AF-A0A1H2T4N6-F1
#
_entry.id   AF-A0A1H2T4N6-F1
#
_cell.length_a   1.000
_cell.length_b   1.000
_cell.length_c   1.000
_cell.angle_alpha   90.00
_cell.angle_beta   90.00
_cell.angle_gamma   90.00
#
_symmetry.space_group_name_H-M   'P 1'
#
loop_
_entity.id
_entity.type
_entity.pdbx_description
1 polymer ?
#
loop_
_entity_poly.entity_id
_entity_poly.type
_entity_poly.pdbx_seq_one_letter_code
_entity_poly.pdbx_strand_id
1 'polypeptide(L)'
;MKNIVSLFKHLSNINRAYEIVKKSTNEDFNIFSILRMETDEVNTHSRFIAELLNPKGSHFQEEKFLELFIKYFNDLRRIEDNNNFLNSPIELNPKKSVVEVEKYIAPKTKEEGGRLDIAISEGKENFICIENKIYAGEQENQMERYYNYAKKAAKQHHIFFLTLFGDKPSSIHSEDCIIYNISYKKHIVEWLELCKKEVADNAIIRETINQYINLIKKLTYQTINKEMEKDIQDLILKNYSESSLIYKSFEKAIYNPINVIIENLSRKISSYLQNQNSKWHIFHTGTLNSLSDRGRIFIKPKFFNDNGSIAIEEFNPLTTAQHFGHRVFYGLFNKNPNLQIPFPMSYPENKKEGWLNYEFCPIFEGIELKTDEDNFIELLTNETKMQELTEHLYESFIQYFEKYAEDYLNFLNGEQLDLTNFLNNPVKKLKNINILEIYYLFENTFNISNYKNVTKKWIYDNRCFVVDFNNRLACDLYIENEEMFLDCLHRDNKDIKHLIPTNYEIRPDTRYRFFLKGETLAQKFKDFEDNYINFIDIKIA
;
A
#
# COMPACT_ATOMS: atom_id res chain seq x y z
N MET A 1 22.86 14.75 21.28
CA MET A 1 22.17 15.87 20.62
C MET A 1 23.03 16.61 19.59
N LYS A 2 24.24 17.12 19.91
CA LYS A 2 25.07 17.89 18.94
C LYS A 2 25.33 17.13 17.61
N ASN A 3 25.63 15.83 17.65
CA ASN A 3 25.87 15.04 16.44
C ASN A 3 24.60 14.82 15.60
N ILE A 4 23.44 14.61 16.24
CA ILE A 4 22.15 14.46 15.55
C ILE A 4 21.76 15.76 14.83
N VAL A 5 21.94 16.92 15.49
CA VAL A 5 21.70 18.23 14.87
C VAL A 5 22.64 18.44 13.68
N SER A 6 23.91 18.02 13.80
CA SER A 6 24.87 18.07 12.70
C SER A 6 24.46 17.16 11.53
N LEU A 7 23.96 15.96 11.81
CA LEU A 7 23.45 15.02 10.80
C LEU A 7 22.27 15.62 10.02
N PHE A 8 21.27 16.18 10.71
CA PHE A 8 20.15 16.85 10.06
C PHE A 8 20.59 18.07 9.23
N LYS A 9 21.57 18.84 9.71
CA LYS A 9 22.14 19.95 8.94
C LYS A 9 22.84 19.47 7.66
N HIS A 10 23.58 18.38 7.72
CA HIS A 10 24.21 17.78 6.54
C HIS A 10 23.19 17.24 5.56
N LEU A 11 22.17 16.51 6.03
CA LEU A 11 21.06 16.04 5.19
C LEU A 11 20.33 17.21 4.50
N SER A 12 20.02 18.27 5.24
CA SER A 12 19.37 19.47 4.69
C SER A 12 20.25 20.15 3.63
N ASN A 13 21.57 20.23 3.86
CA ASN A 13 22.50 20.80 2.89
C ASN A 13 22.60 19.97 1.61
N ILE A 14 22.66 18.63 1.72
CA ILE A 14 22.61 17.71 0.58
C ILE A 14 21.32 17.97 -0.19
N ASN A 15 20.17 17.87 0.47
CA ASN A 15 18.87 18.05 -0.17
C ASN A 15 18.77 19.42 -0.88
N ARG A 16 19.21 20.51 -0.22
CA ARG A 16 19.22 21.85 -0.81
C ARG A 16 20.16 21.96 -2.01
N ALA A 17 21.35 21.36 -1.96
CA ALA A 17 22.29 21.39 -3.07
C ALA A 17 21.68 20.68 -4.29
N TYR A 18 21.13 19.48 -4.09
CA TYR A 18 20.50 18.70 -5.15
C TYR A 18 19.23 19.38 -5.69
N GLU A 19 18.42 20.02 -4.86
CA GLU A 19 17.28 20.84 -5.31
C GLU A 19 17.70 22.05 -6.15
N ILE A 20 18.80 22.73 -5.77
CA ILE A 20 19.36 23.83 -6.58
C ILE A 20 19.84 23.30 -7.94
N VAL A 21 20.59 22.21 -7.95
CA VAL A 21 21.06 21.59 -9.20
C VAL A 21 19.85 21.21 -10.05
N LYS A 22 18.88 20.48 -9.50
CA LYS A 22 17.65 20.05 -10.17
C LYS A 22 16.87 21.22 -10.78
N LYS A 23 16.69 22.33 -10.04
CA LYS A 23 16.02 23.54 -10.55
C LYS A 23 16.85 24.29 -11.59
N SER A 24 18.16 24.29 -11.47
CA SER A 24 19.05 24.98 -12.43
C SER A 24 19.27 24.19 -13.72
N THR A 25 19.19 22.86 -13.68
CA THR A 25 19.36 22.00 -14.86
C THR A 25 18.04 21.75 -15.59
N ASN A 26 16.89 22.07 -14.98
CA ASN A 26 15.55 21.76 -15.50
C ASN A 26 15.40 20.28 -15.90
N GLU A 27 16.12 19.36 -15.24
CA GLU A 27 16.17 17.94 -15.62
C GLU A 27 14.81 17.24 -15.58
N ASP A 28 13.86 17.74 -14.76
CA ASP A 28 12.48 17.24 -14.71
C ASP A 28 11.65 17.64 -15.94
N PHE A 29 12.03 18.73 -16.63
CA PHE A 29 11.36 19.15 -17.85
C PHE A 29 11.96 18.41 -19.04
N ASN A 30 11.40 17.24 -19.33
CA ASN A 30 11.80 16.41 -20.47
C ASN A 30 10.65 16.16 -21.45
N ILE A 31 10.79 16.64 -22.70
CA ILE A 31 9.72 16.52 -23.71
C ILE A 31 9.37 15.07 -24.03
N PHE A 32 10.35 14.16 -24.04
CA PHE A 32 10.12 12.75 -24.33
C PHE A 32 9.34 12.07 -23.20
N SER A 33 9.64 12.41 -21.94
CA SER A 33 8.85 11.91 -20.80
C SER A 33 7.44 12.49 -20.78
N ILE A 34 7.27 13.78 -21.05
CA ILE A 34 5.95 14.45 -21.11
C ILE A 34 5.06 13.80 -22.17
N LEU A 35 5.61 13.48 -23.33
CA LEU A 35 4.91 12.81 -24.44
C LEU A 35 4.84 11.28 -24.28
N ARG A 36 5.37 10.70 -23.20
CA ARG A 36 5.43 9.25 -22.92
C ARG A 36 6.13 8.44 -24.03
N MET A 37 7.17 9.03 -24.62
CA MET A 37 7.95 8.47 -25.73
C MET A 37 9.25 7.80 -25.28
N GLU A 38 9.49 7.73 -23.96
CA GLU A 38 10.75 7.34 -23.34
C GLU A 38 11.17 5.88 -23.52
N THR A 39 10.26 5.00 -23.91
CA THR A 39 10.53 3.56 -24.08
C THR A 39 10.39 3.08 -25.52
N ASP A 40 10.03 3.95 -26.46
CA ASP A 40 9.75 3.58 -27.86
C ASP A 40 11.05 3.48 -28.68
N GLU A 41 11.53 2.25 -28.85
CA GLU A 41 12.77 1.92 -29.55
C GLU A 41 12.80 2.48 -30.98
N VAL A 42 11.70 2.31 -31.72
CA VAL A 42 11.65 2.59 -33.15
C VAL A 42 11.33 4.06 -33.40
N ASN A 43 10.21 4.55 -32.85
CA ASN A 43 9.70 5.88 -33.20
C ASN A 43 10.42 7.01 -32.46
N THR A 44 11.04 6.72 -31.31
CA THR A 44 11.82 7.72 -30.58
C THR A 44 13.30 7.53 -30.84
N HIS A 45 13.86 6.42 -30.38
CA HIS A 45 15.30 6.28 -30.26
C HIS A 45 15.99 6.08 -31.62
N SER A 46 15.51 5.13 -32.44
CA SER A 46 16.10 4.87 -33.75
C SER A 46 15.95 6.07 -34.69
N ARG A 47 14.75 6.69 -34.71
CA ARG A 47 14.52 7.91 -35.51
C ARG A 47 15.39 9.07 -35.06
N PHE A 48 15.49 9.34 -33.76
CA PHE A 48 16.29 10.47 -33.27
C PHE A 48 17.78 10.29 -33.57
N ILE A 49 18.33 9.10 -33.33
CA ILE A 49 19.73 8.80 -33.66
C ILE A 49 19.96 8.90 -35.17
N ALA A 50 19.09 8.30 -35.98
CA ALA A 50 19.23 8.33 -37.43
C ALA A 50 19.09 9.75 -38.00
N GLU A 51 18.20 10.57 -37.43
CA GLU A 51 18.06 11.97 -37.82
C GLU A 51 19.36 12.73 -37.62
N LEU A 52 20.03 12.56 -36.48
CA LEU A 52 21.34 13.17 -36.22
C LEU A 52 22.45 12.60 -37.11
N LEU A 53 22.42 11.30 -37.43
CA LEU A 53 23.43 10.68 -38.29
C LEU A 53 23.25 11.00 -39.77
N ASN A 54 22.09 11.50 -40.19
CA ASN A 54 21.76 11.74 -41.58
C ASN A 54 22.41 13.05 -42.09
N PRO A 55 23.33 13.01 -43.06
CA PRO A 55 23.94 14.23 -43.63
C PRO A 55 22.91 15.19 -44.25
N LYS A 56 21.72 14.69 -44.57
CA LYS A 56 20.58 15.45 -45.12
C LYS A 56 19.45 15.63 -44.10
N GLY A 57 19.74 15.44 -42.81
CA GLY A 57 18.79 15.63 -41.72
C GLY A 57 18.36 17.09 -41.57
N SER A 58 17.21 17.28 -40.94
CA SER A 58 16.61 18.60 -40.64
C SER A 58 17.38 19.42 -39.61
N HIS A 59 18.46 18.88 -39.04
CA HIS A 59 19.38 19.61 -38.16
C HIS A 59 20.34 20.54 -38.92
N PHE A 60 20.43 20.46 -40.26
CA PHE A 60 21.26 21.34 -41.10
C PHE A 60 22.74 21.42 -40.67
N GLN A 61 23.29 20.34 -40.09
CA GLN A 61 24.72 20.25 -39.73
C GLN A 61 25.54 19.48 -40.76
N GLU A 62 24.96 19.22 -41.94
CA GLU A 62 25.55 18.40 -42.99
C GLU A 62 26.08 17.08 -42.40
N GLU A 63 27.27 16.63 -42.79
CA GLU A 63 27.86 15.38 -42.31
C GLU A 63 28.47 15.40 -40.89
N LYS A 64 28.52 16.54 -40.20
CA LYS A 64 29.33 16.71 -38.98
C LYS A 64 29.03 15.71 -37.86
N PHE A 65 27.76 15.44 -37.59
CA PHE A 65 27.40 14.50 -36.52
C PHE A 65 27.80 13.06 -36.85
N LEU A 66 27.73 12.67 -38.12
CA LEU A 66 28.22 11.37 -38.59
C LEU A 66 29.75 11.30 -38.57
N GLU A 67 30.45 12.39 -38.93
CA GLU A 67 31.90 12.49 -38.77
C GLU A 67 32.34 12.31 -37.31
N LEU A 68 31.63 12.95 -36.37
CA LEU A 68 31.88 12.81 -34.94
C LEU A 68 31.61 11.38 -34.45
N PHE A 69 30.58 10.71 -34.98
CA PHE A 69 30.29 9.31 -34.66
C PHE A 69 31.44 8.40 -35.09
N ILE A 70 31.88 8.52 -36.34
CA ILE A 70 32.98 7.74 -36.91
C ILE A 70 34.28 7.99 -36.16
N LYS A 71 34.59 9.26 -35.89
CA LYS A 71 35.77 9.66 -35.14
C LYS A 71 35.77 9.05 -33.74
N TYR A 72 34.66 9.15 -33.02
CA TYR A 72 34.52 8.61 -31.66
C TYR A 72 34.86 7.11 -31.61
N PHE A 73 34.27 6.30 -32.49
CA PHE A 73 34.52 4.86 -32.52
C PHE A 73 35.92 4.49 -33.03
N ASN A 74 36.48 5.26 -33.97
CA ASN A 74 37.86 5.09 -34.42
C ASN A 74 38.89 5.46 -33.35
N ASP A 75 38.59 6.45 -32.50
CA ASP A 75 39.44 6.84 -31.37
C ASP A 75 39.34 5.80 -30.24
N LEU A 76 38.16 5.27 -29.92
CA LEU A 76 38.00 4.17 -28.96
C LEU A 76 38.86 2.95 -29.31
N ARG A 77 38.94 2.60 -30.60
CA ARG A 77 39.82 1.53 -31.10
C ARG A 77 41.29 1.72 -30.70
N ARG A 78 41.76 2.97 -30.52
CA ARG A 78 43.17 3.29 -30.21
C ARG A 78 43.47 3.33 -28.72
N ILE A 79 42.47 3.48 -27.86
CA ILE A 79 42.63 3.79 -26.43
C ILE A 79 42.49 2.54 -25.55
N GLU A 80 41.68 1.56 -25.94
CA GLU A 80 41.49 0.34 -25.15
C GLU A 80 42.69 -0.62 -25.31
N ASP A 81 43.70 -0.43 -24.46
CA ASP A 81 44.86 -1.32 -24.33
C ASP A 81 44.43 -2.78 -24.15
N ASN A 82 44.86 -3.63 -25.10
CA ASN A 82 44.73 -5.10 -25.16
C ASN A 82 43.47 -5.73 -25.77
N ASN A 83 42.49 -4.98 -26.26
CA ASN A 83 41.46 -5.50 -27.18
C ASN A 83 41.02 -4.36 -28.11
N ASN A 84 41.38 -4.42 -29.40
CA ASN A 84 40.87 -3.45 -30.38
C ASN A 84 39.34 -3.48 -30.38
N PHE A 85 38.67 -2.45 -29.82
CA PHE A 85 37.19 -2.38 -29.76
C PHE A 85 36.56 -2.61 -31.14
N LEU A 86 37.17 -2.06 -32.19
CA LEU A 86 36.85 -2.36 -33.58
C LEU A 86 37.98 -3.17 -34.25
N ASN A 87 37.62 -4.23 -34.98
CA ASN A 87 38.59 -5.04 -35.73
C ASN A 87 39.23 -4.25 -36.90
N SER A 88 38.48 -3.32 -37.49
CA SER A 88 38.95 -2.41 -38.53
C SER A 88 38.38 -1.00 -38.32
N PRO A 89 39.10 0.07 -38.73
CA PRO A 89 38.57 1.43 -38.65
C PRO A 89 37.33 1.58 -39.54
N ILE A 90 36.43 2.49 -39.18
CA ILE A 90 35.31 2.90 -40.03
C ILE A 90 35.85 3.91 -41.04
N GLU A 91 35.89 3.54 -42.33
CA GLU A 91 36.41 4.37 -43.45
C GLU A 91 35.30 4.97 -44.34
N LEU A 92 34.06 4.93 -43.85
CA LEU A 92 32.87 5.43 -44.55
C LEU A 92 32.96 6.94 -44.82
N ASN A 93 32.64 7.37 -46.05
CA ASN A 93 32.56 8.78 -46.43
C ASN A 93 31.20 9.39 -46.00
N PRO A 94 31.19 10.28 -45.00
CA PRO A 94 29.93 10.78 -44.43
C PRO A 94 29.08 11.54 -45.45
N LYS A 95 29.70 12.35 -46.29
CA LYS A 95 29.01 13.17 -47.31
C LYS A 95 28.27 12.35 -48.37
N LYS A 96 28.76 11.14 -48.66
CA LYS A 96 28.14 10.22 -49.64
C LYS A 96 27.17 9.23 -49.00
N SER A 97 27.00 9.28 -47.69
CA SER A 97 26.25 8.28 -46.95
C SER A 97 24.75 8.50 -47.01
N VAL A 98 24.02 7.40 -47.05
CA VAL A 98 22.55 7.35 -46.94
C VAL A 98 22.19 6.66 -45.64
N VAL A 99 21.36 7.32 -44.83
CA VAL A 99 20.84 6.79 -43.56
C VAL A 99 19.38 6.40 -43.74
N GLU A 100 19.03 5.18 -43.37
CA GLU A 100 17.69 4.62 -43.44
C GLU A 100 17.29 4.05 -42.08
N VAL A 101 16.05 4.34 -41.64
CA VAL A 101 15.44 3.75 -40.45
C VAL A 101 14.48 2.66 -40.90
N GLU A 102 14.36 1.58 -40.11
CA GLU A 102 13.40 0.51 -40.40
C GLU A 102 13.64 -0.12 -41.79
N LYS A 103 14.91 -0.26 -42.21
CA LYS A 103 15.28 -0.74 -43.54
C LYS A 103 14.88 -2.20 -43.71
N TYR A 104 13.83 -2.43 -44.50
CA TYR A 104 13.42 -3.77 -44.89
C TYR A 104 14.45 -4.39 -45.83
N ILE A 105 15.05 -5.52 -45.42
CA ILE A 105 16.08 -6.18 -46.23
C ILE A 105 15.52 -7.37 -47.03
N ALA A 106 14.71 -8.23 -46.41
CA ALA A 106 14.03 -9.37 -47.04
C ALA A 106 13.02 -10.01 -46.06
N PRO A 107 12.12 -10.91 -46.51
CA PRO A 107 11.31 -11.73 -45.59
C PRO A 107 12.17 -12.52 -44.61
N LYS A 108 11.75 -12.59 -43.35
CA LYS A 108 12.52 -13.28 -42.29
C LYS A 108 12.55 -14.79 -42.56
N THR A 109 13.75 -15.32 -42.72
CA THR A 109 14.07 -16.75 -42.72
C THR A 109 14.97 -17.07 -41.51
N LYS A 110 15.53 -18.28 -41.44
CA LYS A 110 16.51 -18.62 -40.40
C LYS A 110 17.80 -17.80 -40.53
N GLU A 111 18.30 -17.65 -41.76
CA GLU A 111 19.65 -17.13 -42.05
C GLU A 111 19.66 -15.75 -42.72
N GLU A 112 18.51 -15.29 -43.25
CA GLU A 112 18.41 -14.03 -44.00
C GLU A 112 17.11 -13.27 -43.73
N GLY A 113 17.15 -11.95 -43.95
CA GLY A 113 15.98 -11.08 -43.89
C GLY A 113 15.69 -10.48 -42.52
N GLY A 114 14.59 -9.73 -42.46
CA GLY A 114 14.25 -8.88 -41.32
C GLY A 114 14.27 -7.40 -41.69
N ARG A 115 14.44 -6.57 -40.66
CA ARG A 115 14.38 -5.12 -40.79
C ARG A 115 15.40 -4.48 -39.86
N LEU A 116 16.32 -3.72 -40.42
CA LEU A 116 17.39 -3.07 -39.66
C LEU A 116 16.85 -1.80 -39.02
N ASP A 117 17.10 -1.59 -37.74
CA ASP A 117 16.62 -0.40 -37.03
C ASP A 117 17.24 0.88 -37.63
N ILE A 118 18.57 0.90 -37.81
CA ILE A 118 19.30 1.97 -38.51
C ILE A 118 20.34 1.35 -39.44
N ALA A 119 20.34 1.79 -40.71
CA ALA A 119 21.32 1.41 -41.71
C ALA A 119 22.00 2.66 -42.30
N ILE A 120 23.32 2.66 -42.38
CA ILE A 120 24.13 3.70 -43.00
C ILE A 120 24.92 3.06 -44.13
N SER A 121 24.77 3.57 -45.36
CA SER A 121 25.45 2.97 -46.53
C SER A 121 26.18 4.01 -47.36
N GLU A 122 27.39 3.66 -47.79
CA GLU A 122 28.15 4.36 -48.83
C GLU A 122 28.18 3.48 -50.09
N GLY A 123 27.01 3.32 -50.73
CA GLY A 123 26.86 2.41 -51.86
C GLY A 123 27.24 0.97 -51.50
N LYS A 124 28.20 0.39 -52.23
CA LYS A 124 28.73 -0.98 -52.00
C LYS A 124 30.09 -1.00 -51.31
N GLU A 125 30.62 0.14 -50.89
CA GLU A 125 31.95 0.22 -50.27
C GLU A 125 31.85 -0.04 -48.77
N ASN A 126 31.02 0.74 -48.07
CA ASN A 126 30.89 0.70 -46.61
C ASN A 126 29.44 0.55 -46.17
N PHE A 127 29.21 -0.23 -45.11
CA PHE A 127 27.90 -0.42 -44.49
C PHE A 127 27.96 -0.45 -42.97
N ILE A 128 27.13 0.33 -42.29
CA ILE A 128 26.97 0.29 -40.84
C ILE A 128 25.53 -0.10 -40.52
N CYS A 129 25.39 -1.09 -39.65
CA CYS A 129 24.11 -1.48 -39.06
C CYS A 129 24.13 -1.13 -37.59
N ILE A 130 23.06 -0.50 -37.08
CA ILE A 130 22.84 -0.31 -35.65
C ILE A 130 21.49 -0.95 -35.32
N GLU A 131 21.53 -2.04 -34.57
CA GLU A 131 20.33 -2.63 -33.98
C GLU A 131 20.12 -2.03 -32.59
N ASN A 132 18.96 -1.43 -32.36
CA ASN A 132 18.64 -0.64 -31.18
C ASN A 132 17.69 -1.40 -30.25
N LYS A 133 18.04 -1.50 -28.98
CA LYS A 133 17.25 -2.20 -27.96
C LYS A 133 17.22 -1.39 -26.66
N ILE A 134 16.03 -1.11 -26.16
CA ILE A 134 15.79 -0.45 -24.88
C ILE A 134 15.20 -1.47 -23.89
N TYR A 135 14.08 -2.11 -24.25
CA TYR A 135 13.38 -3.09 -23.39
C TYR A 135 12.85 -4.32 -24.15
N ALA A 136 12.83 -4.31 -25.48
CA ALA A 136 12.33 -5.44 -26.26
C ALA A 136 13.32 -6.61 -26.23
N GLY A 137 12.77 -7.82 -26.14
CA GLY A 137 13.55 -9.05 -26.27
C GLY A 137 14.11 -9.22 -27.68
N GLU A 138 15.26 -9.87 -27.78
CA GLU A 138 15.90 -10.17 -29.05
C GLU A 138 15.10 -11.24 -29.83
N GLN A 139 15.05 -11.08 -31.15
CA GLN A 139 14.48 -12.12 -32.00
C GLN A 139 15.52 -13.22 -32.30
N GLU A 140 15.09 -14.47 -32.37
CA GLU A 140 15.96 -15.60 -32.71
C GLU A 140 16.76 -15.37 -34.00
N ASN A 141 18.07 -15.65 -33.96
CA ASN A 141 19.08 -15.51 -35.02
C ASN A 141 19.14 -14.11 -35.67
N GLN A 142 18.61 -13.07 -35.04
CA GLN A 142 18.46 -11.74 -35.68
C GLN A 142 19.80 -11.15 -36.10
N MET A 143 20.77 -11.21 -35.20
CA MET A 143 22.07 -10.64 -35.43
C MET A 143 22.86 -11.35 -36.54
N GLU A 144 22.73 -12.68 -36.65
CA GLU A 144 23.34 -13.47 -37.73
C GLU A 144 22.79 -13.09 -39.10
N ARG A 145 21.46 -12.88 -39.21
CA ARG A 145 20.84 -12.44 -40.47
C ARG A 145 21.38 -11.09 -40.93
N TYR A 146 21.58 -10.17 -40.00
CA TYR A 146 22.07 -8.83 -40.30
C TYR A 146 23.54 -8.85 -40.71
N TYR A 147 24.32 -9.72 -40.08
CA TYR A 147 25.69 -9.99 -40.49
C TYR A 147 25.80 -10.56 -41.91
N ASN A 148 25.00 -11.58 -42.23
CA ASN A 148 24.95 -12.15 -43.56
C ASN A 148 24.53 -11.13 -44.63
N TYR A 149 23.57 -10.26 -44.32
CA TYR A 149 23.18 -9.18 -45.21
C TYR A 149 24.31 -8.15 -45.40
N ALA A 150 24.90 -7.66 -44.30
CA ALA A 150 25.95 -6.65 -44.33
C ALA A 150 27.17 -7.09 -45.16
N LYS A 151 27.58 -8.36 -45.00
CA LYS A 151 28.67 -8.99 -45.76
C LYS A 151 28.41 -9.03 -47.26
N LYS A 152 27.15 -9.13 -47.70
CA LYS A 152 26.74 -9.09 -49.11
C LYS A 152 26.56 -7.67 -49.63
N ALA A 153 26.16 -6.75 -48.76
CA ALA A 153 25.80 -5.38 -49.11
C ALA A 153 27.03 -4.50 -49.42
N ALA A 154 28.13 -4.68 -48.69
CA ALA A 154 29.32 -3.84 -48.83
C ALA A 154 30.64 -4.59 -48.60
N LYS A 155 31.74 -4.03 -49.10
CA LYS A 155 33.10 -4.57 -48.91
C LYS A 155 33.52 -4.52 -47.45
N GLN A 156 33.27 -3.39 -46.77
CA GLN A 156 33.51 -3.23 -45.35
C GLN A 156 32.19 -3.01 -44.62
N HIS A 157 32.07 -3.61 -43.44
CA HIS A 157 30.87 -3.51 -42.63
C HIS A 157 31.14 -3.50 -41.13
N HIS A 158 30.30 -2.77 -40.40
CA HIS A 158 30.31 -2.72 -38.93
C HIS A 158 28.90 -2.89 -38.40
N ILE A 159 28.73 -3.78 -37.43
CA ILE A 159 27.42 -4.08 -36.84
C ILE A 159 27.48 -3.73 -35.37
N PHE A 160 26.72 -2.71 -35.00
CA PHE A 160 26.56 -2.25 -33.64
C PHE A 160 25.29 -2.83 -33.04
N PHE A 161 25.42 -3.45 -31.88
CA PHE A 161 24.30 -3.85 -31.05
C PHE A 161 24.20 -2.84 -29.90
N LEU A 162 23.19 -1.97 -29.95
CA LEU A 162 23.01 -0.86 -29.04
C LEU A 162 21.96 -1.19 -27.99
N THR A 163 22.38 -1.30 -26.74
CA THR A 163 21.50 -1.51 -25.58
C THR A 163 21.64 -0.37 -24.56
N LEU A 164 20.82 -0.34 -23.51
CA LEU A 164 20.98 0.65 -22.44
C LEU A 164 22.36 0.58 -21.78
N PHE A 165 22.87 -0.64 -21.51
CA PHE A 165 24.06 -0.88 -20.69
C PHE A 165 25.23 -1.54 -21.42
N GLY A 166 25.08 -1.91 -22.70
CA GLY A 166 26.13 -2.57 -23.49
C GLY A 166 26.10 -4.10 -23.38
N ASP A 167 24.92 -4.65 -23.10
CA ASP A 167 24.68 -6.09 -23.03
C ASP A 167 24.99 -6.76 -24.37
N LYS A 168 25.45 -8.02 -24.29
CA LYS A 168 25.70 -8.85 -25.47
C LYS A 168 24.37 -9.38 -26.01
N PRO A 169 24.22 -9.54 -27.33
CA PRO A 169 23.10 -10.27 -27.89
C PRO A 169 23.14 -11.73 -27.44
N SER A 170 21.96 -12.27 -27.15
CA SER A 170 21.70 -13.64 -26.73
C SER A 170 21.61 -14.64 -27.89
N SER A 171 21.41 -14.19 -29.13
CA SER A 171 21.15 -15.06 -30.29
C SER A 171 22.32 -15.23 -31.28
N ILE A 172 23.56 -14.93 -30.87
CA ILE A 172 24.75 -15.25 -31.68
C ILE A 172 25.23 -16.65 -31.33
N HIS A 173 25.28 -17.54 -32.33
CA HIS A 173 25.80 -18.89 -32.19
C HIS A 173 27.11 -19.13 -32.95
N SER A 174 27.48 -18.23 -33.86
CA SER A 174 28.73 -18.29 -34.64
C SER A 174 29.81 -17.32 -34.12
N GLU A 175 31.02 -17.83 -33.87
CA GLU A 175 32.21 -17.03 -33.52
C GLU A 175 32.69 -16.12 -34.68
N ASP A 176 32.28 -16.40 -35.92
CA ASP A 176 32.66 -15.61 -37.10
C ASP A 176 31.84 -14.32 -37.26
N CYS A 177 30.78 -14.15 -36.46
CA CYS A 177 29.87 -13.02 -36.51
C CYS A 177 30.40 -11.87 -35.64
N ILE A 178 31.11 -10.92 -36.26
CA ILE A 178 31.71 -9.78 -35.55
C ILE A 178 30.64 -8.73 -35.28
N ILE A 179 30.28 -8.57 -34.00
CA ILE A 179 29.29 -7.60 -33.51
C ILE A 179 29.89 -6.76 -32.38
N TYR A 180 29.69 -5.45 -32.47
CA TYR A 180 30.21 -4.47 -31.53
C TYR A 180 29.12 -4.04 -30.57
N ASN A 181 29.25 -4.41 -29.30
CA ASN A 181 28.28 -4.04 -28.27
C ASN A 181 28.54 -2.61 -27.81
N ILE A 182 27.58 -1.74 -28.06
CA ILE A 182 27.61 -0.34 -27.64
C ILE A 182 26.46 -0.06 -26.68
N SER A 183 26.56 1.07 -25.99
CA SER A 183 25.62 1.39 -24.93
C SER A 183 25.15 2.83 -25.02
N TYR A 184 23.88 3.04 -24.68
CA TYR A 184 23.36 4.38 -24.46
C TYR A 184 24.12 5.07 -23.33
N LYS A 185 24.31 4.36 -22.21
CA LYS A 185 24.93 4.88 -20.98
C LYS A 185 26.28 5.55 -21.22
N LYS A 186 27.13 4.95 -22.04
CA LYS A 186 28.51 5.39 -22.31
C LYS A 186 28.62 5.97 -23.72
N HIS A 187 28.50 5.11 -24.73
CA HIS A 187 28.89 5.41 -26.09
C HIS A 187 28.03 6.47 -26.77
N ILE A 188 26.70 6.34 -26.69
CA ILE A 188 25.79 7.33 -27.32
C ILE A 188 25.83 8.65 -26.54
N VAL A 189 25.86 8.63 -25.21
CA VAL A 189 25.98 9.87 -24.42
C VAL A 189 27.28 10.61 -24.74
N GLU A 190 28.43 9.93 -24.78
CA GLU A 190 29.71 10.57 -25.10
C GLU A 190 29.73 11.14 -26.52
N TRP A 191 29.18 10.43 -27.51
CA TRP A 191 29.02 10.94 -28.87
C TRP A 191 28.08 12.16 -28.94
N LEU A 192 26.94 12.12 -28.25
CA LEU A 192 26.00 13.25 -28.19
C LEU A 192 26.61 14.47 -27.49
N GLU A 193 27.46 14.27 -26.48
CA GLU A 193 28.21 15.36 -25.84
C GLU A 193 29.22 16.01 -26.81
N LEU A 194 29.83 15.25 -27.72
CA LEU A 194 30.64 15.81 -28.81
C LEU A 194 29.76 16.61 -29.79
N CYS A 195 28.60 16.07 -30.17
CA CYS A 195 27.65 16.76 -31.04
C CYS A 195 27.16 18.07 -30.40
N LYS A 196 26.83 18.05 -29.11
CA LYS A 196 26.39 19.22 -28.33
C LYS A 196 27.43 20.33 -28.31
N LYS A 197 28.72 19.97 -28.23
CA LYS A 197 29.84 20.94 -28.30
C LYS A 197 29.96 21.56 -29.69
N GLU A 198 29.77 20.78 -30.76
CA GLU A 198 29.83 21.28 -32.14
C GLU A 198 28.73 22.32 -32.43
N VAL A 199 27.54 22.15 -31.85
CA VAL A 199 26.41 23.07 -32.02
C VAL A 199 26.23 24.04 -30.85
N ALA A 200 27.33 24.40 -30.16
CA ALA A 200 27.28 25.27 -28.99
C ALA A 200 26.52 26.59 -29.25
N ASP A 201 26.60 27.15 -30.46
CA ASP A 201 25.92 28.40 -30.83
C ASP A 201 24.49 28.21 -31.38
N ASN A 202 24.06 26.97 -31.67
CA ASN A 202 22.70 26.66 -32.12
C ASN A 202 21.85 26.17 -30.94
N ALA A 203 21.16 27.10 -30.27
CA ALA A 203 20.40 26.81 -29.06
C ALA A 203 19.33 25.73 -29.24
N ILE A 204 18.65 25.68 -30.39
CA ILE A 204 17.56 24.72 -30.66
C ILE A 204 18.11 23.29 -30.69
N ILE A 205 19.15 23.06 -31.50
CA ILE A 205 19.74 21.73 -31.64
C ILE A 205 20.46 21.34 -30.35
N ARG A 206 21.21 22.26 -29.75
CA ARG A 206 21.92 22.04 -28.48
C ARG A 206 20.97 21.59 -27.37
N GLU A 207 19.85 22.28 -27.20
CA GLU A 207 18.87 21.92 -26.16
C GLU A 207 18.15 20.61 -26.50
N THR A 208 17.83 20.38 -27.77
CA THR A 208 17.22 19.11 -28.21
C THR A 208 18.13 17.90 -27.93
N ILE A 209 19.44 18.03 -28.21
CA ILE A 209 20.43 17.01 -27.85
C ILE A 209 20.53 16.86 -26.33
N ASN A 210 20.55 17.95 -25.57
CA ASN A 210 20.63 17.93 -24.11
C ASN A 210 19.41 17.22 -23.49
N GLN A 211 18.21 17.47 -24.02
CA GLN A 211 16.97 16.78 -23.64
C GLN A 211 17.06 15.26 -23.88
N TYR A 212 17.65 14.84 -25.01
CA TYR A 212 17.85 13.41 -25.29
C TYR A 212 18.94 12.79 -24.40
N ILE A 213 20.02 13.51 -24.09
CA ILE A 213 21.03 13.07 -23.10
C ILE A 213 20.39 12.87 -21.73
N ASN A 214 19.55 13.80 -21.26
CA ASN A 214 18.86 13.69 -19.98
C ASN A 214 17.88 12.50 -19.97
N LEU A 215 17.18 12.25 -21.08
CA LEU A 215 16.37 11.04 -21.23
C LEU A 215 17.22 9.77 -21.08
N ILE A 216 18.36 9.70 -21.78
CA ILE A 216 19.26 8.55 -21.68
C ILE A 216 19.77 8.38 -20.23
N LYS A 217 20.16 9.47 -19.57
CA LYS A 217 20.57 9.43 -18.15
C LYS A 217 19.45 8.91 -17.27
N LYS A 218 18.19 9.28 -17.52
CA LYS A 218 17.03 8.71 -16.82
C LYS A 218 16.92 7.20 -17.04
N LEU A 219 16.92 6.74 -18.29
CA LEU A 219 16.78 5.32 -18.65
C LEU A 219 17.95 4.45 -18.14
N THR A 220 19.14 5.04 -18.04
CA THR A 220 20.37 4.35 -17.60
C THR A 220 20.70 4.60 -16.13
N TYR A 221 19.77 5.23 -15.40
CA TYR A 221 19.89 5.55 -13.99
C TYR A 221 21.13 6.36 -13.60
N GLN A 222 21.40 7.43 -14.33
CA GLN A 222 22.47 8.40 -14.10
C GLN A 222 21.93 9.77 -13.67
N THR A 223 20.73 9.80 -13.09
CA THR A 223 20.07 11.04 -12.66
C THR A 223 20.61 11.53 -11.32
N ILE A 224 20.54 12.85 -11.11
CA ILE A 224 20.77 13.56 -9.86
C ILE A 224 20.23 12.82 -8.61
N ASN A 225 19.04 12.21 -8.70
CA ASN A 225 18.44 11.46 -7.59
C ASN A 225 19.30 10.30 -7.07
N LYS A 226 20.04 9.60 -7.95
CA LYS A 226 20.90 8.48 -7.52
C LYS A 226 22.21 8.94 -6.90
N GLU A 227 22.74 10.07 -7.35
CA GLU A 227 23.92 10.68 -6.72
C GLU A 227 23.54 11.19 -5.31
N MET A 228 22.37 11.83 -5.19
CA MET A 228 21.82 12.23 -3.89
C MET A 228 21.61 11.03 -2.96
N GLU A 229 21.03 9.94 -3.48
CA GLU A 229 20.81 8.71 -2.72
C GLU A 229 22.15 8.14 -2.19
N LYS A 230 23.18 8.10 -3.04
CA LYS A 230 24.52 7.64 -2.65
C LYS A 230 25.14 8.54 -1.58
N ASP A 231 25.04 9.86 -1.73
CA ASP A 231 25.56 10.81 -0.75
C ASP A 231 24.85 10.67 0.62
N ILE A 232 23.54 10.40 0.61
CA ILE A 232 22.77 10.09 1.82
C ILE A 232 23.24 8.77 2.45
N GLN A 233 23.45 7.72 1.66
CA GLN A 233 23.96 6.43 2.16
C GLN A 233 25.34 6.59 2.81
N ASP A 234 26.26 7.31 2.15
CA ASP A 234 27.59 7.60 2.70
C ASP A 234 27.51 8.42 3.99
N LEU A 235 26.57 9.37 4.07
CA LEU A 235 26.34 10.16 5.29
C LEU A 235 25.79 9.30 6.44
N ILE A 236 24.87 8.38 6.15
CA ILE A 236 24.33 7.41 7.12
C ILE A 236 25.46 6.52 7.65
N LEU A 237 26.30 5.96 6.78
CA LEU A 237 27.42 5.10 7.19
C LEU A 237 28.41 5.83 8.09
N LYS A 238 28.72 7.10 7.79
CA LYS A 238 29.60 7.94 8.62
C LYS A 238 28.99 8.28 9.98
N ASN A 239 27.66 8.21 10.11
CA ASN A 239 26.90 8.55 11.33
C ASN A 239 26.01 7.38 11.76
N TYR A 240 26.53 6.15 11.69
CA TYR A 240 25.72 4.94 11.86
C TYR A 240 25.01 4.87 13.22
N SER A 241 25.69 5.27 14.31
CA SER A 241 25.09 5.26 15.66
C SER A 241 23.85 6.12 15.76
N GLU A 242 23.93 7.38 15.32
CA GLU A 242 22.84 8.34 15.32
C GLU A 242 21.73 7.89 14.34
N SER A 243 22.12 7.44 13.15
CA SER A 243 21.17 6.97 12.13
C SER A 243 20.40 5.73 12.61
N SER A 244 21.07 4.79 13.29
CA SER A 244 20.43 3.60 13.87
C SER A 244 19.44 3.97 14.98
N LEU A 245 19.76 4.98 15.81
CA LEU A 245 18.84 5.47 16.83
C LEU A 245 17.60 6.13 16.20
N ILE A 246 17.78 6.92 15.14
CA ILE A 246 16.68 7.51 14.37
C ILE A 246 15.81 6.40 13.78
N TYR A 247 16.40 5.47 13.04
CA TYR A 247 15.69 4.35 12.41
C TYR A 247 14.84 3.56 13.41
N LYS A 248 15.42 3.18 14.55
CA LYS A 248 14.72 2.43 15.61
C LYS A 248 13.59 3.21 16.29
N SER A 249 13.62 4.53 16.23
CA SER A 249 12.64 5.41 16.87
C SER A 249 11.61 5.96 15.90
N PHE A 250 11.88 5.88 14.59
CA PHE A 250 11.12 6.54 13.53
C PHE A 250 9.65 6.13 13.52
N GLU A 251 9.37 4.84 13.40
CA GLU A 251 8.00 4.33 13.35
C GLU A 251 7.19 4.75 14.58
N LYS A 252 7.77 4.62 15.78
CA LYS A 252 7.11 5.01 17.04
C LYS A 252 6.87 6.51 17.14
N ALA A 253 7.78 7.33 16.63
CA ALA A 253 7.61 8.79 16.61
C ALA A 253 6.39 9.21 15.78
N ILE A 254 6.07 8.45 14.73
CA ILE A 254 4.89 8.67 13.89
C ILE A 254 3.64 8.01 14.46
N TYR A 255 3.74 6.76 14.94
CA TYR A 255 2.60 6.00 15.45
C TYR A 255 2.03 6.53 16.75
N ASN A 256 2.87 7.03 17.67
CA ASN A 256 2.40 7.45 18.99
C ASN A 256 1.36 8.59 18.92
N PRO A 257 1.61 9.71 18.22
CA PRO A 257 0.59 10.76 18.07
C PRO A 257 -0.71 10.25 17.43
N ILE A 258 -0.60 9.40 16.41
CA ILE A 258 -1.77 8.84 15.71
C ILE A 258 -2.57 7.92 16.63
N ASN A 259 -1.89 7.08 17.43
CA ASN A 259 -2.55 6.24 18.42
C ASN A 259 -3.31 7.06 19.46
N VAL A 260 -2.78 8.21 19.87
CA VAL A 260 -3.50 9.15 20.75
C VAL A 260 -4.79 9.66 20.08
N ILE A 261 -4.75 10.00 18.79
CA ILE A 261 -5.94 10.40 18.02
C ILE A 261 -6.95 9.24 17.98
N ILE A 262 -6.52 8.02 17.62
CA ILE A 262 -7.40 6.83 17.54
C ILE A 262 -8.06 6.55 18.90
N GLU A 263 -7.30 6.59 19.99
CA GLU A 263 -7.83 6.33 21.33
C GLU A 263 -8.80 7.42 21.79
N ASN A 264 -8.49 8.69 21.56
CA ASN A 264 -9.35 9.82 21.90
C ASN A 264 -10.66 9.76 21.09
N LEU A 265 -10.56 9.47 19.79
CA LEU A 265 -11.70 9.29 18.90
C LEU A 265 -12.57 8.11 19.35
N SER A 266 -11.96 6.96 19.67
CA SER A 266 -12.65 5.78 20.17
C SER A 266 -13.40 6.05 21.49
N ARG A 267 -12.79 6.81 22.40
CA ARG A 267 -13.45 7.27 23.64
C ARG A 267 -14.66 8.16 23.35
N LYS A 268 -14.52 9.16 22.47
CA LYS A 268 -15.63 10.06 22.09
C LYS A 268 -16.79 9.30 21.44
N ILE A 269 -16.50 8.43 20.47
CA ILE A 269 -17.50 7.58 19.81
C ILE A 269 -18.19 6.68 20.84
N SER A 270 -17.44 6.06 21.74
CA SER A 270 -18.01 5.21 22.80
C SER A 270 -18.98 6.00 23.70
N SER A 271 -18.60 7.20 24.13
CA SER A 271 -19.45 8.08 24.94
C SER A 271 -20.72 8.49 24.19
N TYR A 272 -20.62 8.86 22.91
CA TYR A 272 -21.79 9.16 22.09
C TYR A 272 -22.75 7.97 22.01
N LEU A 273 -22.24 6.78 21.67
CA LEU A 273 -23.06 5.57 21.54
C LEU A 273 -23.74 5.17 22.85
N GLN A 274 -23.07 5.36 23.99
CA GLN A 274 -23.65 5.11 25.32
C GLN A 274 -24.75 6.13 25.65
N ASN A 275 -24.48 7.42 25.46
CA ASN A 275 -25.41 8.50 25.77
C ASN A 275 -26.70 8.41 24.94
N GLN A 276 -26.61 7.96 23.68
CA GLN A 276 -27.78 7.76 22.81
C GLN A 276 -28.50 6.42 23.05
N ASN A 277 -28.05 5.62 24.02
CA ASN A 277 -28.48 4.23 24.21
C ASN A 277 -28.47 3.44 22.88
N SER A 278 -27.42 3.64 22.09
CA SER A 278 -27.34 3.18 20.71
C SER A 278 -27.41 1.65 20.62
N LYS A 279 -28.02 1.14 19.55
CA LYS A 279 -27.99 -0.27 19.17
C LYS A 279 -26.61 -0.70 18.65
N TRP A 280 -25.62 0.18 18.62
CA TRP A 280 -24.27 -0.07 18.12
C TRP A 280 -23.23 -0.02 19.25
N HIS A 281 -22.11 -0.73 19.09
CA HIS A 281 -20.96 -0.66 20.00
C HIS A 281 -19.64 -0.80 19.24
N ILE A 282 -18.58 -0.18 19.77
CA ILE A 282 -17.23 -0.42 19.29
C ILE A 282 -16.85 -1.86 19.64
N PHE A 283 -16.51 -2.67 18.63
CA PHE A 283 -16.06 -4.05 18.86
C PHE A 283 -14.57 -4.24 18.59
N HIS A 284 -13.96 -3.32 17.84
CA HIS A 284 -12.54 -3.37 17.55
C HIS A 284 -12.00 -1.94 17.41
N THR A 285 -10.91 -1.67 18.12
CA THR A 285 -10.03 -0.52 17.89
C THR A 285 -8.64 -1.08 17.61
N GLY A 286 -8.12 -0.80 16.43
CA GLY A 286 -6.77 -1.18 16.01
C GLY A 286 -5.86 0.03 16.07
N THR A 287 -4.81 -0.02 16.89
CA THR A 287 -3.73 0.97 16.95
C THR A 287 -2.55 0.53 16.07
N LEU A 288 -1.61 1.44 15.84
CA LEU A 288 -0.44 1.23 15.00
C LEU A 288 0.74 0.68 15.82
N ASN A 289 1.24 -0.47 15.42
CA ASN A 289 2.42 -1.13 15.99
C ASN A 289 3.41 -1.63 14.92
N SER A 290 2.99 -1.69 13.66
CA SER A 290 3.71 -2.26 12.53
C SER A 290 3.25 -1.66 11.21
N LEU A 291 4.02 -1.89 10.14
CA LEU A 291 3.69 -1.44 8.78
C LEU A 291 2.40 -2.08 8.22
N SER A 292 1.98 -3.23 8.73
CA SER A 292 0.73 -3.89 8.31
C SER A 292 -0.52 -3.34 8.99
N ASP A 293 -0.36 -2.60 10.09
CA ASP A 293 -1.50 -1.99 10.76
C ASP A 293 -2.02 -0.83 9.92
N ARG A 294 -3.33 -0.61 9.93
CA ARG A 294 -3.93 0.54 9.25
C ARG A 294 -4.41 1.63 10.19
N GLY A 295 -4.62 1.29 11.46
CA GLY A 295 -5.29 2.14 12.42
C GLY A 295 -6.77 2.27 12.07
N ARG A 296 -7.65 1.82 12.96
CA ARG A 296 -9.08 1.72 12.65
C ARG A 296 -9.96 1.64 13.87
N ILE A 297 -11.19 2.10 13.73
CA ILE A 297 -12.24 1.91 14.74
C ILE A 297 -13.45 1.32 14.03
N PHE A 298 -13.87 0.15 14.49
CA PHE A 298 -14.96 -0.61 13.92
C PHE A 298 -16.10 -0.75 14.94
N ILE A 299 -17.31 -0.42 14.48
CA ILE A 299 -18.54 -0.41 15.25
C ILE A 299 -19.51 -1.41 14.63
N LYS A 300 -20.16 -2.23 15.46
CA LYS A 300 -21.13 -3.24 15.02
C LYS A 300 -22.44 -3.14 15.80
N PRO A 301 -23.54 -3.65 15.25
CA PRO A 301 -24.78 -3.79 15.99
C PRO A 301 -24.61 -4.66 17.24
N LYS A 302 -25.26 -4.25 18.33
CA LYS A 302 -25.42 -5.05 19.55
C LYS A 302 -26.41 -6.17 19.24
N PHE A 303 -26.10 -7.40 19.68
CA PHE A 303 -26.99 -8.57 19.61
C PHE A 303 -27.19 -9.24 18.23
N PHE A 304 -26.34 -8.98 17.24
CA PHE A 304 -26.38 -9.66 15.95
C PHE A 304 -25.13 -10.50 15.71
N ASN A 305 -25.30 -11.67 15.10
CA ASN A 305 -24.20 -12.50 14.63
C ASN A 305 -23.85 -12.16 13.17
N ASP A 306 -23.86 -10.87 12.84
CA ASP A 306 -23.64 -10.39 11.47
C ASP A 306 -22.18 -9.99 11.23
N ASN A 307 -21.79 -10.03 9.95
CA ASN A 307 -20.50 -9.63 9.41
C ASN A 307 -20.43 -8.15 9.02
N GLY A 308 -21.49 -7.37 9.25
CA GLY A 308 -21.59 -5.95 8.95
C GLY A 308 -21.06 -5.03 10.06
N SER A 309 -20.42 -3.95 9.65
CA SER A 309 -19.88 -2.93 10.55
C SER A 309 -19.85 -1.55 9.90
N ILE A 310 -19.77 -0.51 10.72
CA ILE A 310 -19.42 0.84 10.30
C ILE A 310 -18.04 1.14 10.86
N ALA A 311 -17.17 1.74 10.07
CA ALA A 311 -15.80 1.95 10.49
C ALA A 311 -15.21 3.26 9.97
N ILE A 312 -14.16 3.69 10.67
CA ILE A 312 -13.20 4.69 10.25
C ILE A 312 -11.82 4.02 10.18
N GLU A 313 -11.09 4.23 9.08
CA GLU A 313 -9.81 3.56 8.80
C GLU A 313 -8.85 4.51 8.05
N GLU A 314 -7.63 4.01 7.83
CA GLU A 314 -6.55 4.60 7.03
C GLU A 314 -5.71 5.65 7.77
N PHE A 315 -5.38 5.33 9.02
CA PHE A 315 -4.55 6.16 9.89
C PHE A 315 -3.04 5.89 9.76
N ASN A 316 -2.60 4.79 9.13
CA ASN A 316 -1.17 4.47 9.03
C ASN A 316 -0.51 5.15 7.81
N PRO A 317 0.39 6.13 8.02
CA PRO A 317 1.09 6.79 6.92
C PRO A 317 2.23 5.95 6.32
N LEU A 318 2.68 4.91 7.03
CA LEU A 318 3.85 4.09 6.64
C LEU A 318 3.44 2.77 5.97
N THR A 319 2.15 2.43 5.92
CA THR A 319 1.71 1.14 5.37
C THR A 319 1.85 1.08 3.85
N THR A 320 2.31 -0.04 3.32
CA THR A 320 2.30 -0.29 1.87
C THR A 320 1.00 -0.95 1.40
N ALA A 321 0.15 -1.39 2.33
CA ALA A 321 -1.12 -2.05 2.07
C ALA A 321 -2.30 -1.09 2.25
N GLN A 322 -2.15 0.14 1.78
CA GLN A 322 -3.09 1.25 1.98
C GLN A 322 -4.42 1.06 1.24
N HIS A 323 -5.51 1.60 1.79
CA HIS A 323 -6.76 1.83 1.07
C HIS A 323 -6.89 3.28 0.58
N PHE A 324 -7.46 3.41 -0.61
CA PHE A 324 -7.88 4.69 -1.20
C PHE A 324 -6.82 5.82 -1.21
N GLY A 325 -5.56 5.45 -1.35
CA GLY A 325 -4.42 6.37 -1.39
C GLY A 325 -4.10 7.00 -0.04
N HIS A 326 -4.10 6.26 1.08
CA HIS A 326 -3.85 6.76 2.44
C HIS A 326 -4.84 7.81 2.95
N ARG A 327 -5.99 7.97 2.28
CA ARG A 327 -7.02 8.94 2.66
C ARG A 327 -7.88 8.38 3.78
N VAL A 328 -7.99 9.10 4.89
CA VAL A 328 -8.88 8.73 5.99
C VAL A 328 -10.33 8.72 5.48
N PHE A 329 -11.04 7.64 5.74
CA PHE A 329 -12.42 7.45 5.27
C PHE A 329 -13.30 6.78 6.31
N TYR A 330 -14.61 7.00 6.17
CA TYR A 330 -15.67 6.33 6.91
C TYR A 330 -16.40 5.40 5.96
N GLY A 331 -16.84 4.23 6.42
CA GLY A 331 -17.50 3.29 5.51
C GLY A 331 -18.41 2.27 6.18
N LEU A 332 -19.35 1.76 5.38
CA LEU A 332 -20.09 0.54 5.66
C LEU A 332 -19.26 -0.63 5.14
N PHE A 333 -18.93 -1.57 6.02
CA PHE A 333 -18.19 -2.78 5.70
C PHE A 333 -19.06 -4.01 5.91
N ASN A 334 -18.90 -5.00 5.04
CA ASN A 334 -19.41 -6.34 5.25
C ASN A 334 -18.44 -7.37 4.66
N LYS A 335 -18.27 -8.52 5.33
CA LYS A 335 -17.45 -9.62 4.78
C LYS A 335 -18.01 -10.18 3.47
N ASN A 336 -19.30 -10.01 3.19
CA ASN A 336 -19.87 -10.30 1.89
C ASN A 336 -19.85 -9.05 1.00
N PRO A 337 -18.85 -8.89 0.09
CA PRO A 337 -18.73 -7.71 -0.75
C PRO A 337 -19.86 -7.59 -1.79
N ASN A 338 -20.59 -8.66 -2.05
CA ASN A 338 -21.61 -8.71 -3.11
C ASN A 338 -22.97 -8.18 -2.66
N LEU A 339 -23.16 -7.88 -1.36
CA LEU A 339 -24.43 -7.35 -0.83
C LEU A 339 -24.84 -6.05 -1.52
N GLN A 340 -26.09 -5.98 -1.99
CA GLN A 340 -26.66 -4.78 -2.58
C GLN A 340 -27.42 -4.02 -1.49
N ILE A 341 -26.87 -2.88 -1.08
CA ILE A 341 -27.54 -2.00 -0.13
C ILE A 341 -28.69 -1.26 -0.83
N PRO A 342 -29.89 -1.18 -0.21
CA PRO A 342 -31.09 -0.66 -0.86
C PRO A 342 -31.21 0.88 -0.83
N PHE A 343 -30.24 1.57 -0.21
CA PHE A 343 -30.24 3.02 -0.03
C PHE A 343 -29.12 3.70 -0.84
N PRO A 344 -29.25 5.00 -1.15
CA PRO A 344 -28.32 5.71 -2.02
C PRO A 344 -26.87 5.66 -1.51
N MET A 345 -25.96 5.28 -2.41
CA MET A 345 -24.52 5.28 -2.15
C MET A 345 -23.92 6.64 -2.51
N SER A 346 -22.93 7.10 -1.74
CA SER A 346 -22.18 8.31 -2.08
C SER A 346 -21.33 8.12 -3.34
N TYR A 347 -20.87 6.89 -3.60
CA TYR A 347 -20.12 6.53 -4.80
C TYR A 347 -20.61 5.18 -5.36
N PRO A 348 -21.61 5.17 -6.25
CA PRO A 348 -22.27 3.95 -6.73
C PRO A 348 -21.36 2.92 -7.41
N GLU A 349 -20.20 3.36 -7.89
CA GLU A 349 -19.25 2.53 -8.66
C GLU A 349 -18.15 1.88 -7.80
N ASN A 350 -18.04 2.24 -6.52
CA ASN A 350 -16.85 1.95 -5.71
C ASN A 350 -17.08 0.91 -4.60
N LYS A 351 -17.39 -0.33 -4.96
CA LYS A 351 -17.20 -1.47 -4.04
C LYS A 351 -15.73 -1.90 -4.07
N LYS A 352 -15.06 -1.91 -2.92
CA LYS A 352 -13.68 -2.40 -2.80
C LYS A 352 -13.51 -3.27 -1.56
N GLU A 353 -13.08 -4.51 -1.72
CA GLU A 353 -12.59 -5.39 -0.63
C GLU A 353 -13.52 -5.51 0.61
N GLY A 354 -14.85 -5.41 0.41
CA GLY A 354 -15.86 -5.51 1.48
C GLY A 354 -16.47 -4.18 1.94
N TRP A 355 -15.95 -3.03 1.48
CA TRP A 355 -16.56 -1.72 1.69
C TRP A 355 -17.73 -1.53 0.73
N LEU A 356 -18.95 -1.51 1.28
CA LEU A 356 -20.22 -1.40 0.53
C LEU A 356 -20.58 0.04 0.22
N ASN A 357 -20.16 0.98 1.08
CA ASN A 357 -20.27 2.43 0.89
C ASN A 357 -19.14 3.09 1.70
N TYR A 358 -18.64 4.23 1.24
CA TYR A 358 -17.68 5.02 2.00
C TYR A 358 -17.72 6.51 1.61
N GLU A 359 -17.27 7.36 2.53
CA GLU A 359 -17.03 8.78 2.32
C GLU A 359 -15.65 9.13 2.88
N PHE A 360 -14.90 9.98 2.16
CA PHE A 360 -13.64 10.50 2.67
C PHE A 360 -13.88 11.54 3.75
N CYS A 361 -12.98 11.61 4.73
CA CYS A 361 -13.03 12.68 5.71
C CYS A 361 -12.92 14.04 5.02
N PRO A 362 -13.77 15.03 5.37
CA PRO A 362 -13.67 16.38 4.82
C PRO A 362 -12.31 17.02 5.08
N ILE A 363 -11.96 17.98 4.25
CA ILE A 363 -10.74 18.80 4.37
C ILE A 363 -10.68 19.47 5.74
N PHE A 364 -9.53 19.40 6.41
CA PHE A 364 -9.27 20.03 7.70
C PHE A 364 -8.23 21.16 7.52
N GLU A 365 -8.60 22.40 7.83
CA GLU A 365 -7.71 23.58 7.67
C GLU A 365 -7.05 23.73 6.27
N GLY A 366 -7.76 23.32 5.20
CA GLY A 366 -7.21 23.34 3.84
C GLY A 366 -6.31 22.14 3.50
N ILE A 367 -6.17 21.17 4.42
CA ILE A 367 -5.41 19.94 4.25
C ILE A 367 -6.38 18.78 3.95
N GLU A 368 -6.16 18.11 2.83
CA GLU A 368 -6.79 16.80 2.58
C GLU A 368 -6.15 15.78 3.53
N LEU A 369 -6.97 14.97 4.21
CA LEU A 369 -6.50 14.03 5.23
C LEU A 369 -5.97 12.75 4.62
N LYS A 370 -4.85 12.89 3.91
CA LYS A 370 -4.05 11.84 3.32
C LYS A 370 -2.80 11.65 4.19
N THR A 371 -2.72 10.52 4.87
CA THR A 371 -1.84 10.37 6.04
C THR A 371 -0.35 10.32 5.68
N ASP A 372 0.01 9.87 4.48
CA ASP A 372 1.37 9.79 3.97
C ASP A 372 1.96 11.14 3.51
N GLU A 373 1.23 12.25 3.63
CA GLU A 373 1.69 13.57 3.24
C GLU A 373 2.30 14.38 4.40
N ASP A 374 3.32 15.18 4.08
CA ASP A 374 4.06 15.99 5.07
C ASP A 374 3.15 16.94 5.86
N ASN A 375 2.14 17.52 5.20
CA ASN A 375 1.16 18.42 5.83
C ASN A 375 0.37 17.73 6.96
N PHE A 376 0.01 16.44 6.80
CA PHE A 376 -0.65 15.65 7.85
C PHE A 376 0.32 15.36 8.99
N ILE A 377 1.56 14.97 8.68
CA ILE A 377 2.60 14.70 9.68
C ILE A 377 2.92 15.95 10.51
N GLU A 378 2.91 17.14 9.90
CA GLU A 378 3.10 18.42 10.59
C GLU A 378 2.01 18.68 11.64
N LEU A 379 0.75 18.28 11.39
CA LEU A 379 -0.34 18.41 12.37
C LEU A 379 -0.04 17.62 13.66
N LEU A 380 0.65 16.49 13.55
CA LEU A 380 0.98 15.61 14.66
C LEU A 380 2.04 16.19 15.61
N THR A 381 2.68 17.31 15.24
CA THR A 381 3.71 17.97 16.06
C THR A 381 3.14 18.93 17.09
N ASN A 382 1.84 19.22 17.03
CA ASN A 382 1.17 20.20 17.88
C ASN A 382 -0.06 19.57 18.55
N GLU A 383 -0.05 19.50 19.89
CA GLU A 383 -1.13 18.89 20.67
C GLU A 383 -2.50 19.54 20.48
N THR A 384 -2.55 20.87 20.33
CA THR A 384 -3.81 21.59 20.08
C THR A 384 -4.39 21.20 18.72
N LYS A 385 -3.56 21.18 17.67
CA LYS A 385 -3.99 20.76 16.33
C LYS A 385 -4.44 19.31 16.30
N MET A 386 -3.78 18.43 17.03
CA MET A 386 -4.22 17.04 17.16
C MET A 386 -5.60 16.91 17.81
N GLN A 387 -5.91 17.74 18.82
CA GLN A 387 -7.21 17.76 19.46
C GLN A 387 -8.30 18.28 18.50
N GLU A 388 -8.02 19.36 17.78
CA GLU A 388 -8.91 19.93 16.75
C GLU A 388 -9.17 18.91 15.62
N LEU A 389 -8.12 18.25 15.12
CA LEU A 389 -8.24 17.17 14.13
C LEU A 389 -9.09 16.01 14.68
N THR A 390 -8.90 15.64 15.95
CA THR A 390 -9.70 14.59 16.59
C THR A 390 -11.18 14.99 16.67
N GLU A 391 -11.49 16.26 16.94
CA GLU A 391 -12.86 16.78 16.91
C GLU A 391 -13.45 16.72 15.51
N HIS A 392 -12.71 17.21 14.51
CA HIS A 392 -13.13 17.19 13.11
C HIS A 392 -13.44 15.78 12.60
N LEU A 393 -12.56 14.82 12.92
CA LEU A 393 -12.74 13.40 12.60
C LEU A 393 -13.97 12.82 13.30
N TYR A 394 -14.20 13.19 14.56
CA TYR A 394 -15.35 12.74 15.34
C TYR A 394 -16.66 13.28 14.78
N GLU A 395 -16.78 14.60 14.56
CA GLU A 395 -17.98 15.23 14.05
C GLU A 395 -18.36 14.67 12.67
N SER A 396 -17.38 14.55 11.78
CA SER A 396 -17.56 13.99 10.44
C SER A 396 -17.95 12.51 10.48
N PHE A 397 -17.35 11.72 11.38
CA PHE A 397 -17.75 10.33 11.58
C PHE A 397 -19.18 10.21 12.11
N ILE A 398 -19.58 11.02 13.09
CA ILE A 398 -20.94 10.99 13.64
C ILE A 398 -21.97 11.40 12.58
N GLN A 399 -21.68 12.39 11.75
CA GLN A 399 -22.56 12.75 10.62
C GLN A 399 -22.75 11.58 9.66
N TYR A 400 -21.67 10.88 9.29
CA TYR A 400 -21.75 9.67 8.47
C TYR A 400 -22.54 8.56 9.18
N PHE A 401 -22.28 8.33 10.46
CA PHE A 401 -22.94 7.33 11.27
C PHE A 401 -24.45 7.59 11.35
N GLU A 402 -24.89 8.80 11.71
CA GLU A 402 -26.31 9.15 11.81
C GLU A 402 -27.02 9.04 10.46
N LYS A 403 -26.32 9.34 9.36
CA LYS A 403 -26.85 9.25 8.00
C LYS A 403 -27.15 7.82 7.56
N TYR A 404 -26.35 6.83 7.98
CA TYR A 404 -26.44 5.46 7.44
C TYR A 404 -26.71 4.36 8.46
N ALA A 405 -26.49 4.58 9.76
CA ALA A 405 -26.48 3.50 10.73
C ALA A 405 -27.85 2.84 10.93
N GLU A 406 -28.95 3.59 10.99
CA GLU A 406 -30.28 3.00 11.17
C GLU A 406 -30.74 2.27 9.90
N ASP A 407 -30.51 2.83 8.71
CA ASP A 407 -30.84 2.19 7.44
C ASP A 407 -30.01 0.93 7.21
N TYR A 408 -28.70 0.98 7.52
CA TYR A 408 -27.84 -0.18 7.44
C TYR A 408 -28.26 -1.23 8.47
N LEU A 409 -28.59 -0.83 9.71
CA LEU A 409 -29.13 -1.75 10.71
C LEU A 409 -30.41 -2.42 10.20
N ASN A 410 -31.36 -1.66 9.66
CA ASN A 410 -32.61 -2.20 9.11
C ASN A 410 -32.38 -3.14 7.92
N PHE A 411 -31.39 -2.85 7.07
CA PHE A 411 -30.96 -3.74 6.01
C PHE A 411 -30.41 -5.06 6.55
N LEU A 412 -29.48 -5.00 7.53
CA LEU A 412 -28.94 -6.18 8.20
C LEU A 412 -30.05 -6.97 8.92
N ASN A 413 -31.05 -6.27 9.46
CA ASN A 413 -32.23 -6.84 10.10
C ASN A 413 -33.19 -7.53 9.12
N GLY A 414 -33.30 -7.02 7.90
CA GLY A 414 -34.06 -7.65 6.82
C GLY A 414 -33.47 -8.99 6.38
N GLU A 415 -32.15 -9.17 6.53
CA GLU A 415 -31.48 -10.45 6.33
C GLU A 415 -31.39 -11.32 7.60
N GLN A 416 -31.44 -10.75 8.81
CA GLN A 416 -31.47 -11.50 10.08
C GLN A 416 -31.79 -10.61 11.28
N LEU A 417 -33.07 -10.36 11.57
CA LEU A 417 -33.48 -9.91 12.90
C LEU A 417 -34.76 -10.60 13.30
N ASP A 418 -34.58 -11.68 14.04
CA ASP A 418 -35.59 -12.08 14.99
C ASP A 418 -35.02 -12.10 16.40
N LEU A 419 -34.59 -10.96 16.94
CA LEU A 419 -34.31 -10.86 18.38
C LEU A 419 -35.55 -10.41 19.15
N THR A 420 -36.41 -9.62 18.51
CA THR A 420 -37.64 -9.10 19.11
C THR A 420 -38.80 -10.10 19.06
N ASN A 421 -38.98 -10.93 18.00
CA ASN A 421 -39.80 -12.13 18.16
C ASN A 421 -39.02 -13.29 18.78
N PHE A 422 -37.70 -13.28 19.00
CA PHE A 422 -37.04 -14.31 19.82
C PHE A 422 -37.25 -14.09 21.32
N LEU A 423 -37.08 -12.85 21.79
CA LEU A 423 -37.34 -12.49 23.20
C LEU A 423 -38.84 -12.40 23.53
N ASN A 424 -39.69 -12.12 22.53
CA ASN A 424 -41.15 -12.05 22.70
C ASN A 424 -41.92 -13.22 22.02
N ASN A 425 -41.26 -14.31 21.58
CA ASN A 425 -41.97 -15.45 20.98
C ASN A 425 -42.76 -16.22 22.05
N PRO A 426 -44.09 -16.29 21.98
CA PRO A 426 -44.85 -17.17 22.86
C PRO A 426 -44.65 -18.68 22.53
N VAL A 427 -43.95 -19.02 21.43
CA VAL A 427 -43.79 -20.39 20.92
C VAL A 427 -42.40 -21.00 21.14
N LYS A 428 -41.37 -20.25 21.58
CA LYS A 428 -40.10 -20.86 22.00
C LYS A 428 -40.17 -21.27 23.48
N LYS A 429 -40.77 -22.44 23.71
CA LYS A 429 -40.51 -23.21 24.94
C LYS A 429 -39.00 -23.48 25.05
N LEU A 430 -38.48 -23.54 26.27
CA LEU A 430 -37.08 -23.77 26.66
C LEU A 430 -36.38 -25.01 26.02
N LYS A 431 -37.11 -25.80 25.20
CA LYS A 431 -36.63 -26.96 24.43
C LYS A 431 -35.67 -26.66 23.28
N ASN A 432 -35.61 -25.43 22.75
CA ASN A 432 -34.90 -25.11 21.49
C ASN A 432 -33.78 -24.06 21.63
N ILE A 433 -33.28 -23.80 22.84
CA ILE A 433 -32.17 -22.88 23.10
C ILE A 433 -30.87 -23.68 23.19
N ASN A 434 -29.82 -23.28 22.46
CA ASN A 434 -28.50 -23.91 22.54
C ASN A 434 -27.67 -23.31 23.70
N ILE A 435 -26.84 -24.13 24.34
CA ILE A 435 -25.98 -23.76 25.49
C ILE A 435 -25.07 -22.56 25.23
N LEU A 436 -24.62 -22.36 23.98
CA LEU A 436 -23.82 -21.20 23.57
C LEU A 436 -24.64 -19.89 23.55
N GLU A 437 -25.93 -19.97 23.23
CA GLU A 437 -26.84 -18.81 23.25
C GLU A 437 -27.14 -18.41 24.70
N ILE A 438 -27.31 -19.39 25.59
CA ILE A 438 -27.46 -19.16 27.03
C ILE A 438 -26.20 -18.50 27.60
N TYR A 439 -25.01 -18.98 27.21
CA TYR A 439 -23.74 -18.41 27.65
C TYR A 439 -23.58 -16.95 27.20
N TYR A 440 -23.88 -16.64 25.93
CA TYR A 440 -23.80 -15.27 25.42
C TYR A 440 -24.83 -14.32 26.05
N LEU A 441 -26.06 -14.80 26.29
CA LEU A 441 -27.09 -14.05 27.02
C LEU A 441 -26.63 -13.79 28.45
N PHE A 442 -26.07 -14.80 29.11
CA PHE A 442 -25.55 -14.69 30.46
C PHE A 442 -24.36 -13.73 30.53
N GLU A 443 -23.41 -13.77 29.60
CA GLU A 443 -22.24 -12.88 29.55
C GLU A 443 -22.59 -11.41 29.27
N ASN A 444 -23.60 -11.16 28.44
CA ASN A 444 -24.01 -9.79 28.11
C ASN A 444 -24.98 -9.19 29.14
N THR A 445 -25.86 -10.01 29.73
CA THR A 445 -26.82 -9.55 30.76
C THR A 445 -26.12 -9.41 32.10
N PHE A 446 -25.25 -10.35 32.46
CA PHE A 446 -24.29 -10.21 33.56
C PHE A 446 -22.98 -9.71 32.96
N ASN A 447 -22.86 -8.40 32.75
CA ASN A 447 -21.57 -7.83 32.36
C ASN A 447 -20.58 -8.00 33.52
N ILE A 448 -19.88 -9.15 33.54
CA ILE A 448 -19.16 -9.66 34.70
C ILE A 448 -17.93 -8.82 35.06
N SER A 449 -17.53 -7.89 34.20
CA SER A 449 -16.54 -6.85 34.54
C SER A 449 -16.95 -5.99 35.74
N ASN A 450 -18.24 -5.99 36.11
CA ASN A 450 -18.75 -5.29 37.28
C ASN A 450 -18.49 -6.04 38.61
N TYR A 451 -18.13 -7.32 38.57
CA TYR A 451 -17.89 -8.14 39.77
C TYR A 451 -16.39 -8.46 39.90
N LYS A 452 -15.70 -7.71 40.77
CA LYS A 452 -14.23 -7.73 40.95
C LYS A 452 -13.60 -9.11 41.24
N ASN A 453 -14.39 -10.11 41.65
CA ASN A 453 -13.87 -11.32 42.30
C ASN A 453 -14.20 -12.64 41.56
N VAL A 454 -14.84 -12.58 40.39
CA VAL A 454 -15.13 -13.78 39.59
C VAL A 454 -13.85 -14.26 38.89
N THR A 455 -13.41 -15.49 39.18
CA THR A 455 -12.06 -15.96 38.80
C THR A 455 -12.03 -17.09 37.79
N LYS A 456 -13.11 -17.88 37.64
CA LYS A 456 -13.23 -18.91 36.59
C LYS A 456 -14.65 -19.04 36.05
N LYS A 457 -14.74 -19.34 34.75
CA LYS A 457 -15.99 -19.61 34.02
C LYS A 457 -15.75 -20.71 33.00
N TRP A 458 -16.73 -21.58 32.83
CA TRP A 458 -16.72 -22.57 31.77
C TRP A 458 -18.13 -23.11 31.52
N ILE A 459 -18.30 -23.73 30.36
CA ILE A 459 -19.50 -24.49 29.99
C ILE A 459 -19.14 -25.97 30.11
N TYR A 460 -19.98 -26.76 30.78
CA TYR A 460 -19.81 -28.21 30.85
C TYR A 460 -21.17 -28.89 31.00
N ASP A 461 -21.40 -29.98 30.28
CA ASP A 461 -22.60 -30.84 30.37
C ASP A 461 -23.93 -30.08 30.40
N ASN A 462 -24.14 -29.19 29.43
CA ASN A 462 -25.33 -28.32 29.32
C ASN A 462 -25.58 -27.40 30.53
N ARG A 463 -24.51 -26.97 31.22
CA ARG A 463 -24.58 -25.96 32.28
C ARG A 463 -23.54 -24.87 32.08
N CYS A 464 -23.89 -23.65 32.50
CA CYS A 464 -22.97 -22.53 32.62
C CYS A 464 -22.52 -22.41 34.08
N PHE A 465 -21.21 -22.47 34.32
CA PHE A 465 -20.63 -22.42 35.66
C PHE A 465 -19.92 -21.09 35.92
N VAL A 466 -20.17 -20.53 37.11
CA VAL A 466 -19.49 -19.34 37.60
C VAL A 466 -18.98 -19.60 39.01
N VAL A 467 -17.72 -19.26 39.27
CA VAL A 467 -17.11 -19.39 40.60
C VAL A 467 -16.53 -18.05 41.06
N ASP A 468 -17.01 -17.60 42.23
CA ASP A 468 -16.42 -16.52 43.01
C ASP A 468 -15.66 -17.14 44.19
N PHE A 469 -14.33 -17.05 44.15
CA PHE A 469 -13.47 -17.61 45.19
C PHE A 469 -13.43 -16.77 46.47
N ASN A 470 -13.60 -15.45 46.38
CA ASN A 470 -13.52 -14.56 47.54
C ASN A 470 -14.78 -14.71 48.41
N ASN A 471 -15.93 -14.89 47.77
CA ASN A 471 -17.21 -15.11 48.44
C ASN A 471 -17.56 -16.59 48.63
N ARG A 472 -16.62 -17.51 48.31
CA ARG A 472 -16.76 -18.96 48.48
C ARG A 472 -18.04 -19.53 47.85
N LEU A 473 -18.54 -18.88 46.80
CA LEU A 473 -19.81 -19.14 46.13
C LEU A 473 -19.56 -19.72 44.73
N ALA A 474 -20.22 -20.83 44.43
CA ALA A 474 -20.29 -21.41 43.10
C ALA A 474 -21.74 -21.46 42.65
N CYS A 475 -22.00 -21.02 41.42
CA CYS A 475 -23.34 -21.02 40.83
C CYS A 475 -23.34 -21.82 39.53
N ASP A 476 -24.36 -22.66 39.33
CA ASP A 476 -24.65 -23.31 38.07
C ASP A 476 -25.99 -22.83 37.50
N LEU A 477 -25.95 -22.26 36.29
CA LEU A 477 -27.15 -21.91 35.54
C LEU A 477 -27.40 -22.97 34.47
N TYR A 478 -28.60 -23.54 34.45
CA TYR A 478 -28.96 -24.58 33.50
C TYR A 478 -30.47 -24.65 33.25
N ILE A 479 -30.84 -25.41 32.22
CA ILE A 479 -32.23 -25.70 31.88
C ILE A 479 -32.48 -27.19 32.12
N GLU A 480 -33.53 -27.51 32.85
CA GLU A 480 -33.99 -28.88 33.11
C GLU A 480 -35.52 -28.90 32.99
N ASN A 481 -36.10 -29.89 32.30
CA ASN A 481 -37.56 -30.05 32.17
C ASN A 481 -38.33 -28.79 31.71
N GLU A 482 -37.76 -28.01 30.78
CA GLU A 482 -38.35 -26.76 30.30
C GLU A 482 -38.47 -25.65 31.37
N GLU A 483 -37.64 -25.71 32.42
CA GLU A 483 -37.49 -24.66 33.42
C GLU A 483 -36.02 -24.27 33.57
N MET A 484 -35.77 -23.00 33.92
CA MET A 484 -34.43 -22.46 34.11
C MET A 484 -34.12 -22.43 35.61
N PHE A 485 -33.00 -23.03 35.98
CA PHE A 485 -32.57 -23.16 37.36
C PHE A 485 -31.22 -22.52 37.57
N LEU A 486 -31.07 -21.92 38.75
CA LEU A 486 -29.80 -21.52 39.29
C LEU A 486 -29.61 -22.28 40.61
N ASP A 487 -28.66 -23.22 40.67
CA ASP A 487 -28.23 -23.75 41.96
C ASP A 487 -26.97 -23.02 42.42
N CYS A 488 -27.00 -22.61 43.68
CA CYS A 488 -25.90 -21.93 44.36
C CYS A 488 -25.36 -22.85 45.46
N LEU A 489 -24.05 -23.00 45.51
CA LEU A 489 -23.32 -23.70 46.55
C LEU A 489 -22.33 -22.76 47.21
N HIS A 490 -22.37 -22.70 48.54
CA HIS A 490 -21.39 -21.97 49.33
C HIS A 490 -20.53 -22.97 50.11
N ARG A 491 -19.21 -22.78 50.11
CA ARG A 491 -18.26 -23.77 50.67
C ARG A 491 -18.33 -23.94 52.19
N ASP A 492 -18.78 -22.93 52.94
CA ASP A 492 -18.94 -23.03 54.39
C ASP A 492 -20.38 -23.40 54.73
N ASN A 493 -20.57 -24.64 55.19
CA ASN A 493 -21.88 -25.26 55.41
C ASN A 493 -22.64 -24.75 56.66
N LYS A 494 -22.34 -23.52 57.11
CA LYS A 494 -22.94 -22.92 58.31
C LYS A 494 -23.81 -21.71 57.92
N ASP A 495 -25.12 -21.95 57.99
CA ASP A 495 -26.20 -20.96 58.12
C ASP A 495 -26.38 -19.89 57.03
N ILE A 496 -26.71 -20.34 55.81
CA ILE A 496 -27.22 -19.46 54.74
C ILE A 496 -28.75 -19.32 54.81
N LYS A 497 -29.43 -20.07 55.70
CA LYS A 497 -30.89 -20.03 55.90
C LYS A 497 -31.45 -18.63 56.22
N HIS A 498 -30.62 -17.68 56.66
CA HIS A 498 -31.05 -16.33 57.03
C HIS A 498 -30.67 -15.26 55.98
N LEU A 499 -30.11 -15.67 54.84
CA LEU A 499 -29.51 -14.78 53.84
C LEU A 499 -30.17 -14.87 52.46
N ILE A 500 -31.21 -15.68 52.29
CA ILE A 500 -31.78 -16.02 50.97
C ILE A 500 -33.24 -15.50 50.85
N PRO A 501 -33.63 -14.86 49.73
CA PRO A 501 -35.03 -14.49 49.47
C PRO A 501 -35.95 -15.72 49.50
N THR A 502 -37.23 -15.57 49.83
CA THR A 502 -38.16 -16.69 50.16
C THR A 502 -38.48 -17.72 49.04
N ASN A 503 -37.87 -17.63 47.85
CA ASN A 503 -38.18 -18.42 46.64
C ASN A 503 -37.09 -19.45 46.30
N TYR A 504 -36.73 -20.32 47.24
CA TYR A 504 -35.73 -21.37 47.01
C TYR A 504 -36.11 -22.71 47.65
N GLU A 505 -35.48 -23.78 47.14
CA GLU A 505 -35.51 -25.11 47.73
C GLU A 505 -34.10 -25.53 48.17
N ILE A 506 -34.00 -26.25 49.30
CA ILE A 506 -32.74 -26.82 49.80
C ILE A 506 -32.60 -28.24 49.26
N ARG A 507 -31.47 -28.53 48.62
CA ARG A 507 -31.16 -29.87 48.08
C ARG A 507 -30.26 -30.69 49.02
N PRO A 508 -30.33 -32.04 48.97
CA PRO A 508 -29.63 -32.94 49.90
C PRO A 508 -28.10 -32.77 49.96
N ASP A 509 -27.48 -32.20 48.93
CA ASP A 509 -26.04 -31.97 48.80
C ASP A 509 -25.59 -30.55 49.19
N THR A 510 -26.42 -29.84 49.98
CA THR A 510 -26.20 -28.49 50.53
C THR A 510 -26.19 -27.35 49.51
N ARG A 511 -26.89 -27.54 48.40
CA ARG A 511 -27.19 -26.50 47.40
C ARG A 511 -28.52 -25.81 47.64
N TYR A 512 -28.60 -24.53 47.25
CA TYR A 512 -29.83 -23.74 47.20
C TYR A 512 -30.26 -23.55 45.76
N ARG A 513 -31.45 -24.02 45.41
CA ARG A 513 -32.03 -23.86 44.07
C ARG A 513 -33.00 -22.69 44.06
N PHE A 514 -32.74 -21.71 43.21
CA PHE A 514 -33.63 -20.57 43.02
C PHE A 514 -34.62 -20.83 41.90
N PHE A 515 -35.89 -20.50 42.17
CA PHE A 515 -36.94 -20.49 41.16
C PHE A 515 -37.08 -19.09 40.59
N LEU A 516 -36.58 -18.89 39.38
CA LEU A 516 -36.64 -17.61 38.67
C LEU A 516 -38.06 -17.38 38.15
N LYS A 517 -38.73 -16.38 38.71
CA LYS A 517 -40.12 -16.02 38.40
C LYS A 517 -40.19 -15.19 37.11
N GLY A 518 -41.32 -15.30 36.42
CA GLY A 518 -41.59 -14.58 35.17
C GLY A 518 -42.03 -15.51 34.05
N GLU A 519 -42.87 -15.00 33.16
CA GLU A 519 -43.41 -15.76 32.03
C GLU A 519 -42.44 -15.75 30.83
N THR A 520 -41.54 -14.76 30.77
CA THR A 520 -40.55 -14.59 29.71
C THR A 520 -39.11 -14.77 30.22
N LEU A 521 -38.18 -15.12 29.32
CA LEU A 521 -36.76 -15.27 29.65
C LEU A 521 -36.16 -13.97 30.21
N ALA A 522 -36.57 -12.81 29.67
CA ALA A 522 -36.14 -11.49 30.17
C ALA A 522 -36.64 -11.22 31.60
N GLN A 523 -37.88 -11.58 31.93
CA GLN A 523 -38.39 -11.45 33.30
C GLN A 523 -37.68 -12.39 34.27
N LYS A 524 -37.37 -13.63 33.85
CA LYS A 524 -36.61 -14.58 34.65
C LYS A 524 -35.17 -14.13 34.91
N PHE A 525 -34.52 -13.50 33.92
CA PHE A 525 -33.20 -12.91 34.10
C PHE A 525 -33.22 -11.66 34.98
N LYS A 526 -34.29 -10.85 34.89
CA LYS A 526 -34.46 -9.69 35.77
C LYS A 526 -34.76 -10.09 37.21
N ASP A 527 -35.63 -11.08 37.43
CA ASP A 527 -35.87 -11.67 38.76
C ASP A 527 -34.59 -12.30 39.32
N PHE A 528 -33.75 -12.90 38.46
CA PHE A 528 -32.43 -13.38 38.87
C PHE A 528 -31.51 -12.23 39.30
N GLU A 529 -31.38 -11.18 38.49
CA GLU A 529 -30.54 -10.02 38.81
C GLU A 529 -31.01 -9.33 40.10
N ASP A 530 -32.32 -9.11 40.24
CA ASP A 530 -32.93 -8.51 41.43
C ASP A 530 -32.72 -9.38 42.69
N ASN A 531 -32.76 -10.71 42.59
CA ASN A 531 -32.53 -11.59 43.73
C ASN A 531 -31.04 -11.83 44.03
N TYR A 532 -30.19 -11.89 43.00
CA TYR A 532 -28.75 -12.17 43.12
C TYR A 532 -27.94 -10.94 43.52
N ILE A 533 -28.27 -9.76 42.96
CA ILE A 533 -27.67 -8.50 43.40
C ILE A 533 -28.13 -8.20 44.83
N ASN A 534 -29.40 -8.39 45.18
CA ASN A 534 -29.81 -8.27 46.59
C ASN A 534 -29.14 -9.32 47.50
N PHE A 535 -28.84 -10.51 47.00
CA PHE A 535 -28.11 -11.56 47.74
C PHE A 535 -26.63 -11.19 47.99
N ILE A 536 -25.97 -10.52 47.04
CA ILE A 536 -24.56 -10.10 47.14
C ILE A 536 -24.41 -8.74 47.84
N ASP A 537 -25.27 -7.76 47.54
CA ASP A 537 -25.12 -6.37 48.00
C ASP A 537 -25.70 -6.10 49.39
N ILE A 538 -26.74 -6.81 49.86
CA ILE A 538 -27.41 -6.47 51.14
C ILE A 538 -26.62 -6.95 52.38
N LYS A 539 -25.65 -7.86 52.26
CA LYS A 539 -24.91 -8.35 53.44
C LYS A 539 -23.41 -8.61 53.23
N ILE A 540 -22.74 -7.65 52.58
CA ILE A 540 -21.30 -7.42 52.78
C ILE A 540 -21.12 -6.00 53.36
N ALA A 541 -21.64 -5.82 54.58
CA ALA A 541 -21.21 -4.77 55.51
C ALA A 541 -20.81 -5.45 56.83
#